data_AF-A0ABD6CZJ8-F1
#
_entry.id   AF-A0ABD6CZJ8-F1
#
_cell.length_a   1.000
_cell.length_b   1.000
_cell.length_c   1.000
_cell.angle_alpha   90.00
_cell.angle_beta   90.00
_cell.angle_gamma   90.00
#
_symmetry.space_group_name_H-M   'P 1'
#
loop_
_entity.id
_entity.type
_entity.pdbx_description
1 polymer ?
#
loop_
_entity_poly.entity_id
_entity_poly.type
_entity_poly.pdbx_seq_one_letter_code
_entity_poly.pdbx_strand_id
1 'polypeptide(L)'
;MSTDDGADTPAEGSDDLSESGVGDGREKHVRVVTAAGKEFDHDKVFLRHTETEYLICADPDFPPAETTRYRKDDLHRAEITQHHSNCFITTATAGEGPTLESLRGFRADVMAPTRSGRALLRVYETVSPPIAATLARHPDAGPTRAVRRLVDTCGSLADRRDRTGSVGQAALSVVLIALYVVGVVTAAAGHVWLRGREASSPN
;
A
#
# COMPACT_ATOMS: atom_id res chain seq x y z
N MET A 1 -58.27 -45.35 -18.56
CA MET A 1 -57.77 -44.38 -19.55
C MET A 1 -56.77 -43.53 -18.81
N SER A 2 -55.49 -43.90 -18.83
CA SER A 2 -54.49 -43.56 -19.87
C SER A 2 -53.75 -42.28 -19.44
N THR A 3 -52.45 -42.29 -19.08
CA THR A 3 -51.25 -42.49 -19.94
C THR A 3 -51.21 -41.43 -21.06
N ASP A 4 -50.15 -40.65 -21.32
CA ASP A 4 -48.80 -40.48 -20.73
C ASP A 4 -48.52 -38.95 -20.60
N ASP A 5 -47.33 -38.36 -20.40
CA ASP A 5 -45.93 -38.83 -20.39
C ASP A 5 -45.06 -37.91 -19.51
N GLY A 6 -43.76 -38.22 -19.32
CA GLY A 6 -42.81 -37.49 -18.47
C GLY A 6 -41.84 -36.55 -19.19
N ALA A 7 -41.19 -35.68 -18.43
CA ALA A 7 -39.95 -34.99 -18.83
C ALA A 7 -39.09 -34.72 -17.58
N ASP A 8 -38.06 -35.53 -17.40
CA ASP A 8 -37.02 -35.35 -16.40
C ASP A 8 -36.05 -34.22 -16.81
N THR A 9 -35.76 -33.30 -15.87
CA THR A 9 -34.40 -32.77 -15.57
C THR A 9 -33.70 -31.92 -16.68
N PRO A 10 -32.99 -30.81 -16.37
CA PRO A 10 -32.24 -30.56 -15.15
C PRO A 10 -32.56 -29.29 -14.35
N ALA A 11 -32.22 -29.36 -13.06
CA ALA A 11 -31.89 -28.19 -12.28
C ALA A 11 -30.57 -27.60 -12.82
N GLU A 12 -30.65 -26.57 -13.65
CA GLU A 12 -29.48 -25.81 -14.09
C GLU A 12 -29.03 -24.82 -13.00
N GLY A 13 -27.73 -24.77 -12.77
CA GLY A 13 -27.08 -23.58 -12.21
C GLY A 13 -27.41 -23.27 -10.76
N SER A 14 -26.88 -24.10 -9.84
CA SER A 14 -26.31 -23.54 -8.62
C SER A 14 -25.14 -22.62 -9.01
N ASP A 15 -25.43 -21.37 -9.39
CA ASP A 15 -24.40 -20.34 -9.53
C ASP A 15 -23.80 -20.13 -8.14
N ASP A 16 -22.56 -20.58 -8.00
CA ASP A 16 -21.92 -20.86 -6.73
C ASP A 16 -21.58 -19.53 -6.01
N LEU A 17 -22.49 -19.09 -5.15
CA LEU A 17 -22.26 -17.95 -4.25
C LEU A 17 -21.28 -18.30 -3.10
N SER A 18 -20.88 -19.57 -3.02
CA SER A 18 -19.60 -20.00 -2.45
C SER A 18 -18.53 -19.90 -3.55
N GLU A 19 -17.50 -19.07 -3.46
CA GLU A 19 -16.92 -18.41 -2.30
C GLU A 19 -16.66 -16.92 -2.62
N SER A 20 -17.31 -15.99 -1.92
CA SER A 20 -16.93 -14.57 -1.96
C SER A 20 -15.58 -14.38 -1.27
N GLY A 21 -14.50 -14.63 -2.01
CA GLY A 21 -13.14 -14.65 -1.49
C GLY A 21 -12.80 -13.41 -0.67
N VAL A 22 -12.28 -13.63 0.55
CA VAL A 22 -12.02 -12.58 1.51
C VAL A 22 -10.79 -11.79 1.07
N GLY A 23 -10.92 -10.47 1.00
CA GLY A 23 -9.83 -9.54 0.73
C GLY A 23 -10.00 -8.28 1.56
N ASP A 24 -8.89 -7.63 1.92
CA ASP A 24 -8.91 -6.43 2.77
C ASP A 24 -8.98 -5.10 1.96
N GLY A 25 -9.09 -5.20 0.63
CA GLY A 25 -9.17 -4.06 -0.28
C GLY A 25 -7.86 -3.27 -0.40
N ARG A 26 -6.70 -3.84 -0.02
CA ARG A 26 -5.40 -3.16 -0.03
C ARG A 26 -4.47 -3.74 -1.10
N GLU A 27 -3.68 -2.88 -1.76
CA GLU A 27 -2.65 -3.29 -2.71
C GLU A 27 -1.54 -4.11 -2.02
N LYS A 28 -1.15 -5.22 -2.66
CA LYS A 28 -0.16 -6.20 -2.21
C LYS A 28 0.89 -6.43 -3.30
N HIS A 29 2.07 -6.82 -2.85
CA HIS A 29 3.03 -7.59 -3.62
C HIS A 29 2.72 -9.06 -3.37
N VAL A 30 2.55 -9.86 -4.42
CA VAL A 30 2.37 -11.30 -4.25
C VAL A 30 3.38 -12.04 -5.11
N ARG A 31 4.27 -12.78 -4.46
CA ARG A 31 5.24 -13.66 -5.12
C ARG A 31 4.83 -15.10 -4.90
N VAL A 32 4.64 -15.84 -5.98
CA VAL A 32 4.07 -17.19 -5.98
C VAL A 32 5.08 -18.17 -6.55
N VAL A 33 5.36 -19.24 -5.81
CA VAL A 33 6.18 -20.37 -6.26
C VAL A 33 5.28 -21.61 -6.31
N THR A 34 5.07 -22.12 -7.52
CA THR A 34 4.29 -23.35 -7.75
C THR A 34 5.03 -24.60 -7.27
N ALA A 35 4.31 -25.71 -7.07
CA ALA A 35 4.89 -27.01 -6.75
C ALA A 35 5.90 -27.50 -7.81
N ALA A 36 5.75 -27.07 -9.07
CA ALA A 36 6.69 -27.31 -10.16
C ALA A 36 7.94 -26.39 -10.13
N GLY A 37 8.11 -25.55 -9.11
CA GLY A 37 9.24 -24.62 -8.96
C GLY A 37 9.17 -23.39 -9.87
N LYS A 38 8.08 -23.18 -10.61
CA LYS A 38 7.89 -21.97 -11.42
C LYS A 38 7.47 -20.80 -10.51
N GLU A 39 8.18 -19.69 -10.66
CA GLU A 39 7.97 -18.45 -9.93
C GLU A 39 7.16 -17.43 -10.75
N PHE A 40 6.30 -16.67 -10.07
CA PHE A 40 5.54 -15.55 -10.60
C PHE A 40 5.60 -14.39 -9.59
N ASP A 41 5.74 -13.16 -10.08
CA ASP A 41 5.82 -11.94 -9.28
C ASP A 41 4.72 -10.97 -9.73
N HIS A 42 3.90 -10.50 -8.78
CA HIS A 42 2.77 -9.60 -8.99
C HIS A 42 2.91 -8.34 -8.14
N ASP A 43 3.35 -7.23 -8.75
CA ASP A 43 3.45 -5.90 -8.15
C ASP A 43 2.10 -5.16 -8.22
N LYS A 44 1.72 -4.45 -7.15
CA LYS A 44 0.52 -3.59 -7.06
C LYS A 44 -0.80 -4.27 -7.44
N VAL A 45 -1.07 -5.42 -6.81
CA VAL A 45 -2.30 -6.21 -7.02
C VAL A 45 -3.15 -6.29 -5.77
N PHE A 46 -4.47 -6.37 -5.93
CA PHE A 46 -5.38 -6.78 -4.87
C PHE A 46 -5.38 -8.30 -4.76
N LEU A 47 -5.52 -8.79 -3.53
CA LEU A 47 -5.64 -10.21 -3.21
C LEU A 47 -7.00 -10.49 -2.57
N ARG A 48 -7.72 -11.48 -3.10
CA ARG A 48 -8.78 -12.19 -2.39
C ARG A 48 -8.32 -13.64 -2.16
N HIS A 49 -8.69 -14.24 -1.03
CA HIS A 49 -8.45 -15.65 -0.77
C HIS A 49 -9.76 -16.34 -0.44
N THR A 50 -10.01 -17.49 -1.08
CA THR A 50 -11.09 -18.40 -0.71
C THR A 50 -10.54 -19.47 0.24
N GLU A 51 -11.27 -20.55 0.51
CA GLU A 51 -10.74 -21.75 1.15
C GLU A 51 -9.65 -22.38 0.27
N THR A 52 -9.90 -22.48 -1.05
CA THR A 52 -9.11 -23.28 -2.01
C THR A 52 -8.15 -22.46 -2.89
N GLU A 53 -8.44 -21.18 -3.16
CA GLU A 53 -7.70 -20.37 -4.14
C GLU A 53 -7.16 -19.04 -3.56
N TYR A 54 -6.10 -18.53 -4.19
CA TYR A 54 -5.72 -17.13 -4.17
C TYR A 54 -6.12 -16.50 -5.51
N LEU A 55 -6.90 -15.42 -5.44
CA LEU A 55 -7.30 -14.60 -6.58
C LEU A 55 -6.50 -13.31 -6.54
N ILE A 56 -5.85 -12.98 -7.65
CA ILE A 56 -4.93 -11.85 -7.78
C ILE A 56 -5.35 -11.02 -8.99
N CYS A 57 -5.60 -9.72 -8.80
CA CYS A 57 -5.99 -8.81 -9.87
C CYS A 57 -5.44 -7.40 -9.62
N ALA A 58 -5.15 -6.63 -10.68
CA ALA A 58 -4.81 -5.21 -10.54
C ALA A 58 -6.06 -4.34 -10.23
N ASP A 59 -7.25 -4.85 -10.49
CA ASP A 59 -8.54 -4.19 -10.22
C ASP A 59 -9.21 -4.77 -8.95
N PRO A 60 -9.65 -3.93 -7.99
CA PRO A 60 -10.22 -4.37 -6.71
C PRO A 60 -11.61 -5.04 -6.82
N ASP A 61 -12.29 -4.93 -7.97
CA ASP A 61 -13.57 -5.60 -8.23
C ASP A 61 -13.37 -7.05 -8.72
N PHE A 62 -12.15 -7.41 -9.16
CA PHE A 62 -11.75 -8.74 -9.67
C PHE A 62 -12.57 -9.19 -10.90
N PRO A 63 -12.48 -8.46 -12.04
CA PRO A 63 -13.08 -8.91 -13.30
C PRO A 63 -12.53 -10.30 -13.70
N PRO A 64 -13.39 -11.28 -14.06
CA PRO A 64 -12.96 -12.66 -14.29
C PRO A 64 -11.89 -12.85 -15.38
N ALA A 65 -11.85 -11.97 -16.38
CA ALA A 65 -10.90 -12.05 -17.49
C ALA A 65 -9.47 -11.57 -17.14
N GLU A 66 -9.32 -10.77 -16.08
CA GLU A 66 -8.03 -10.19 -15.65
C GLU A 66 -7.55 -10.76 -14.31
N THR A 67 -8.42 -11.53 -13.63
CA THR A 67 -8.11 -12.16 -12.35
C THR A 67 -7.30 -13.43 -12.56
N THR A 68 -6.04 -13.42 -12.12
CA THR A 68 -5.19 -14.61 -12.05
C THR A 68 -5.59 -15.43 -10.83
N ARG A 69 -5.80 -16.74 -11.01
CA ARG A 69 -6.14 -17.69 -9.95
C ARG A 69 -5.00 -18.67 -9.69
N TYR A 70 -4.70 -18.90 -8.42
CA TYR A 70 -3.75 -19.91 -7.96
C TYR A 70 -4.43 -20.83 -6.94
N ARG A 71 -4.57 -22.11 -7.26
CA ARG A 71 -5.01 -23.13 -6.30
C ARG A 71 -3.91 -23.36 -5.28
N LYS A 72 -4.25 -23.37 -3.99
CA LYS A 72 -3.27 -23.46 -2.91
C LYS A 72 -2.50 -24.78 -2.92
N ASP A 73 -3.14 -25.87 -3.32
CA ASP A 73 -2.53 -27.21 -3.43
C ASP A 73 -1.45 -27.28 -4.51
N ASP A 74 -1.54 -26.43 -5.54
CA ASP A 74 -0.55 -26.31 -6.61
C ASP A 74 0.64 -25.39 -6.23
N LEU A 75 0.64 -24.82 -5.01
CA LEU A 75 1.67 -23.90 -4.53
C LEU A 75 2.64 -24.56 -3.56
N HIS A 76 3.93 -24.40 -3.81
CA HIS A 76 4.96 -24.64 -2.81
C HIS A 76 5.01 -23.48 -1.79
N ARG A 77 4.82 -22.24 -2.26
CA ARG A 77 4.83 -21.05 -1.39
C ARG A 77 4.10 -19.86 -2.04
N ALA A 78 3.37 -19.09 -1.23
CA ALA A 78 2.95 -17.74 -1.55
C ALA A 78 3.56 -16.77 -0.52
N GLU A 79 4.38 -15.83 -0.98
CA GLU A 79 4.83 -14.68 -0.19
C GLU A 79 3.89 -13.51 -0.51
N ILE A 80 2.97 -13.21 0.40
CA ILE A 80 2.08 -12.05 0.31
C ILE A 80 2.68 -10.98 1.22
N THR A 81 3.34 -9.98 0.66
CA THR A 81 3.69 -8.78 1.42
C THR A 81 2.77 -7.65 0.99
N GLN A 82 2.04 -7.05 1.92
CA GLN A 82 1.33 -5.83 1.58
C GLN A 82 2.34 -4.76 1.16
N HIS A 83 2.09 -4.04 0.07
CA HIS A 83 2.88 -2.86 -0.30
C HIS A 83 2.55 -1.74 0.70
N HIS A 84 3.14 -1.84 1.90
CA HIS A 84 3.18 -0.79 2.90
C HIS A 84 4.21 0.31 2.52
N SER A 85 5.04 0.05 1.50
CA SER A 85 5.71 1.06 0.69
C SER A 85 4.64 1.95 0.03
N ASN A 86 4.63 3.26 0.26
CA ASN A 86 5.69 4.10 -0.28
C ASN A 86 6.18 5.21 0.66
N CYS A 87 5.98 5.11 1.98
CA CYS A 87 6.42 6.12 2.96
C CYS A 87 7.95 6.16 3.20
N PHE A 88 8.76 6.10 2.13
CA PHE A 88 10.23 5.90 2.16
C PHE A 88 10.97 6.85 3.11
N ILE A 89 10.64 8.15 3.08
CA ILE A 89 11.27 9.17 3.94
C ILE A 89 10.92 8.93 5.41
N THR A 90 9.68 8.53 5.68
CA THR A 90 9.16 8.26 7.02
C THR A 90 9.84 7.02 7.61
N THR A 91 9.86 5.90 6.87
CA THR A 91 10.56 4.67 7.27
C THR A 91 12.04 4.92 7.52
N ALA A 92 12.72 5.69 6.65
CA ALA A 92 14.14 6.00 6.78
C ALA A 92 14.51 6.91 7.97
N THR A 93 13.53 7.59 8.60
CA THR A 93 13.80 8.57 9.68
C THR A 93 13.19 8.19 11.02
N ALA A 94 12.02 7.54 11.03
CA ALA A 94 11.34 7.08 12.23
C ALA A 94 11.34 5.56 12.42
N GLY A 95 11.61 4.78 11.37
CA GLY A 95 11.46 3.32 11.35
C GLY A 95 10.02 2.86 11.14
N GLU A 96 9.79 1.54 11.22
CA GLU A 96 8.45 0.95 11.28
C GLU A 96 7.83 1.12 12.67
N GLY A 97 6.51 1.33 12.75
CA GLY A 97 5.79 1.50 14.01
C GLY A 97 4.46 2.26 13.88
N PRO A 98 3.77 2.55 15.00
CA PRO A 98 2.43 3.14 14.99
C PRO A 98 2.34 4.45 14.19
N THR A 99 3.29 5.38 14.39
CA THR A 99 3.43 6.64 13.63
C THR A 99 3.35 6.43 12.12
N LEU A 100 3.98 5.37 11.61
CA LEU A 100 4.05 5.08 10.19
C LEU A 100 2.73 4.50 9.68
N GLU A 101 2.05 3.68 10.49
CA GLU A 101 0.74 3.12 10.16
C GLU A 101 -0.35 4.20 10.12
N SER A 102 -0.38 5.13 11.09
CA SER A 102 -1.32 6.27 11.06
C SER A 102 -1.12 7.17 9.83
N LEU A 103 0.13 7.36 9.39
CA LEU A 103 0.44 8.10 8.16
C LEU A 103 0.10 7.32 6.88
N ARG A 104 0.21 5.99 6.89
CA ARG A 104 -0.27 5.11 5.81
C ARG A 104 -1.79 5.17 5.70
N GLY A 105 -2.51 5.08 6.82
CA GLY A 105 -3.97 5.24 6.90
C GLY A 105 -4.44 6.59 6.35
N PHE A 106 -3.86 7.69 6.84
CA PHE A 106 -4.14 9.03 6.31
C PHE A 106 -3.94 9.14 4.79
N ARG A 107 -2.83 8.58 4.26
CA ARG A 107 -2.55 8.55 2.82
C ARG A 107 -3.61 7.77 2.05
N ALA A 108 -4.06 6.62 2.57
CA ALA A 108 -5.11 5.80 1.96
C ALA A 108 -6.48 6.49 1.98
N ASP A 109 -6.84 7.15 3.08
CA ASP A 109 -8.16 7.78 3.25
C ASP A 109 -8.33 9.12 2.50
N VAL A 110 -7.25 9.90 2.37
CA VAL A 110 -7.34 11.31 1.93
C VAL A 110 -6.63 11.55 0.61
N MET A 111 -5.43 11.00 0.43
CA MET A 111 -4.62 11.26 -0.76
C MET A 111 -4.95 10.29 -1.90
N ALA A 112 -5.06 8.98 -1.62
CA ALA A 112 -5.36 7.98 -2.65
C ALA A 112 -6.72 8.17 -3.36
N PRO A 113 -7.82 8.62 -2.72
CA PRO A 113 -9.12 8.76 -3.40
C PRO A 113 -9.17 9.95 -4.38
N THR A 114 -8.36 10.99 -4.15
CA THR A 114 -8.38 12.22 -4.96
C THR A 114 -7.39 12.18 -6.13
N ARG A 115 -7.75 12.76 -7.28
CA ARG A 115 -6.86 12.82 -8.46
C ARG A 115 -5.57 13.61 -8.18
N SER A 116 -5.69 14.73 -7.47
CA SER A 116 -4.57 15.57 -7.04
C SER A 116 -3.69 14.88 -6.00
N GLY A 117 -4.28 14.17 -5.03
CA GLY A 117 -3.55 13.34 -4.09
C GLY A 117 -2.75 12.25 -4.82
N ARG A 118 -3.38 11.43 -5.68
CA ARG A 118 -2.65 10.42 -6.49
C ARG A 118 -1.49 11.00 -7.29
N ALA A 119 -1.64 12.19 -7.88
CA ALA A 119 -0.54 12.86 -8.58
C ALA A 119 0.63 13.21 -7.64
N LEU A 120 0.34 13.78 -6.46
CA LEU A 120 1.34 14.08 -5.43
C LEU A 120 2.05 12.82 -4.92
N LEU A 121 1.32 11.72 -4.72
CA LEU A 121 1.87 10.43 -4.28
C LEU A 121 2.85 9.84 -5.30
N ARG A 122 2.54 9.92 -6.60
CA ARG A 122 3.45 9.49 -7.69
C ARG A 122 4.74 10.33 -7.74
N VAL A 123 4.63 11.65 -7.57
CA VAL A 123 5.81 12.54 -7.50
C VAL A 123 6.68 12.14 -6.32
N TYR A 124 6.09 11.97 -5.14
CA TYR A 124 6.79 11.53 -3.93
C TYR A 124 7.49 10.18 -4.13
N GLU A 125 6.81 9.18 -4.67
CA GLU A 125 7.39 7.86 -5.01
C GLU A 125 8.59 7.94 -5.95
N THR A 126 8.55 8.88 -6.90
CA THR A 126 9.65 9.06 -7.86
C THR A 126 10.89 9.70 -7.21
N VAL A 127 10.69 10.67 -6.31
CA VAL A 127 11.82 11.45 -5.74
C VAL A 127 12.33 10.92 -4.39
N SER A 128 11.50 10.21 -3.62
CA SER A 128 11.82 9.85 -2.24
C SER A 128 12.83 8.72 -2.04
N PRO A 129 12.99 7.70 -2.90
CA PRO A 129 13.97 6.64 -2.69
C PRO A 129 15.43 7.13 -2.52
N PRO A 130 16.01 7.99 -3.40
CA PRO A 130 17.38 8.48 -3.21
C PRO A 130 17.52 9.43 -2.00
N ILE A 131 16.44 10.15 -1.65
CA ILE A 131 16.38 11.00 -0.46
C ILE A 131 16.44 10.13 0.80
N ALA A 132 15.55 9.14 0.90
CA ALA A 132 15.47 8.18 2.00
C ALA A 132 16.80 7.43 2.19
N ALA A 133 17.42 6.94 1.11
CA ALA A 133 18.73 6.29 1.16
C ALA A 133 19.86 7.21 1.66
N THR A 134 19.73 8.53 1.54
CA THR A 134 20.71 9.47 2.10
C THR A 134 20.42 9.77 3.57
N LEU A 135 19.15 9.95 3.95
CA LEU A 135 18.77 10.15 5.35
C LEU A 135 19.10 8.92 6.22
N ALA A 136 18.88 7.72 5.71
CA ALA A 136 19.23 6.46 6.39
C ALA A 136 20.75 6.28 6.62
N ARG A 137 21.60 6.81 5.73
CA ARG A 137 23.07 6.84 5.92
C ARG A 137 23.52 7.88 6.94
N HIS A 138 22.67 8.87 7.26
CA HIS A 138 22.98 10.01 8.12
C HIS A 138 21.92 10.19 9.23
N PRO A 139 21.66 9.17 10.08
CA PRO A 139 20.57 9.20 11.07
C PRO A 139 20.70 10.35 12.07
N ASP A 140 21.94 10.71 12.42
CA ASP A 140 22.27 11.76 13.39
C ASP A 140 22.44 13.16 12.81
N ALA A 141 22.30 13.34 11.49
CA ALA A 141 22.40 14.66 10.89
C ALA A 141 21.21 15.55 11.31
N GLY A 142 21.47 16.84 11.48
CA GLY A 142 20.45 17.85 11.83
C GLY A 142 19.20 17.80 10.95
N PRO A 143 19.32 17.74 9.60
CA PRO A 143 18.16 17.58 8.71
C PRO A 143 17.38 16.29 8.96
N THR A 144 18.05 15.16 9.17
CA THR A 144 17.40 13.86 9.43
C THR A 144 16.59 13.90 10.72
N ARG A 145 17.15 14.47 11.79
CA ARG A 145 16.45 14.68 13.07
C ARG A 145 15.27 15.66 12.94
N ALA A 146 15.37 16.68 12.09
CA ALA A 146 14.27 17.61 11.82
C ALA A 146 13.12 16.92 11.08
N VAL A 147 13.42 16.13 10.04
CA VAL A 147 12.42 15.32 9.32
C VAL A 147 11.75 14.31 10.26
N ARG A 148 12.50 13.64 11.14
CA ARG A 148 11.94 12.72 12.15
C ARG A 148 10.93 13.41 13.06
N ARG A 149 11.27 14.59 13.61
CA ARG A 149 10.33 15.37 14.46
C ARG A 149 9.06 15.80 13.72
N LEU A 150 9.18 16.16 12.43
CA LEU A 150 8.02 16.46 11.59
C LEU A 150 7.15 15.21 11.39
N VAL A 151 7.76 14.05 11.12
CA VAL A 151 7.08 12.74 11.00
C VAL A 151 6.32 12.39 12.27
N ASP A 152 6.96 12.48 13.44
CA ASP A 152 6.33 12.18 14.73
C ASP A 152 5.14 13.12 15.00
N THR A 153 5.29 14.41 14.67
CA THR A 153 4.20 15.39 14.74
C THR A 153 3.05 15.02 13.82
N CYS A 154 3.33 14.63 12.57
CA CYS A 154 2.30 14.23 11.61
C CYS A 154 1.55 12.98 12.07
N GLY A 155 2.24 11.98 12.62
CA GLY A 155 1.59 10.79 13.19
C GLY A 155 0.62 11.14 14.32
N SER A 156 1.06 12.00 15.26
CA SER A 156 0.18 12.46 16.36
C SER A 156 -1.06 13.24 15.88
N LEU A 157 -0.95 13.94 14.74
CA LEU A 157 -2.06 14.67 14.12
C LEU A 157 -3.00 13.74 13.32
N ALA A 158 -2.48 12.69 12.70
CA ALA A 158 -3.29 11.62 12.09
C ALA A 158 -4.08 10.85 13.16
N ASP A 159 -3.43 10.41 14.24
CA ASP A 159 -4.10 9.78 15.40
C ASP A 159 -5.22 10.65 16.00
N ARG A 160 -5.04 11.98 15.96
CA ARG A 160 -6.04 12.94 16.43
C ARG A 160 -7.17 13.13 15.41
N ARG A 161 -6.88 13.18 14.11
CA ARG A 161 -7.86 13.27 13.02
C ARG A 161 -8.92 12.17 13.17
N ASP A 162 -8.48 10.95 13.40
CA ASP A 162 -9.34 9.76 13.43
C ASP A 162 -10.25 9.70 14.67
N ARG A 163 -9.96 10.55 15.69
CA ARG A 163 -10.78 10.72 16.91
C ARG A 163 -11.64 11.99 16.87
N THR A 164 -11.63 12.76 15.78
CA THR A 164 -12.28 14.07 15.68
C THR A 164 -13.49 14.01 14.74
N GLY A 165 -14.57 14.74 15.07
CA GLY A 165 -15.74 14.87 14.18
C GLY A 165 -15.41 15.53 12.84
N SER A 166 -16.27 15.30 11.84
CA SER A 166 -16.06 15.58 10.40
C SER A 166 -15.44 16.95 10.06
N VAL A 167 -15.91 18.03 10.70
CA VAL A 167 -15.38 19.39 10.48
C VAL A 167 -13.91 19.52 10.91
N GLY A 168 -13.56 18.96 12.08
CA GLY A 168 -12.18 18.94 12.55
C GLY A 168 -11.30 17.96 11.76
N GLN A 169 -11.88 16.84 11.31
CA GLN A 169 -11.22 15.87 10.43
C GLN A 169 -10.78 16.51 9.10
N ALA A 170 -11.63 17.35 8.49
CA ALA A 170 -11.31 18.08 7.26
C ALA A 170 -10.17 19.09 7.46
N ALA A 171 -10.22 19.90 8.52
CA ALA A 171 -9.17 20.88 8.84
C ALA A 171 -7.81 20.20 9.12
N LEU A 172 -7.80 19.12 9.91
CA LEU A 172 -6.60 18.33 10.17
C LEU A 172 -6.06 17.67 8.90
N SER A 173 -6.93 17.26 7.98
CA SER A 173 -6.49 16.70 6.69
C SER A 173 -5.75 17.73 5.81
N VAL A 174 -6.21 18.99 5.77
CA VAL A 174 -5.49 20.08 5.08
C VAL A 174 -4.13 20.35 5.72
N VAL A 175 -4.06 20.40 7.07
CA VAL A 175 -2.80 20.57 7.81
C VAL A 175 -1.82 19.43 7.52
N LEU A 176 -2.29 18.18 7.50
CA LEU A 176 -1.47 17.00 7.17
C LEU A 176 -0.96 17.02 5.72
N ILE A 177 -1.76 17.47 4.74
CA ILE A 177 -1.29 17.67 3.36
C ILE A 177 -0.18 18.74 3.31
N ALA A 178 -0.34 19.86 4.02
CA ALA A 178 0.67 20.92 4.06
C ALA A 178 1.97 20.43 4.72
N LEU A 179 1.87 19.74 5.86
CA LEU A 179 3.03 19.16 6.56
C LEU A 179 3.74 18.08 5.75
N TYR A 180 2.99 17.28 4.98
CA TYR A 180 3.56 16.30 4.04
C TYR A 180 4.46 16.97 3.00
N VAL A 181 3.99 18.06 2.37
CA VAL A 181 4.80 18.83 1.41
C VAL A 181 6.04 19.43 2.08
N VAL A 182 5.88 20.03 3.27
CA VAL A 182 7.01 20.59 4.05
C VAL A 182 8.05 19.50 4.41
N GLY A 183 7.60 18.30 4.79
CA GLY A 183 8.47 17.16 5.10
C GLY A 183 9.28 16.71 3.88
N VAL A 184 8.63 16.59 2.71
CA VAL A 184 9.31 16.25 1.45
C VAL A 184 10.34 17.29 1.05
N VAL A 185 10.00 18.59 1.11
CA VAL A 185 10.94 19.68 0.81
C VAL A 185 12.12 19.70 1.77
N THR A 186 11.87 19.54 3.07
CA THR A 186 12.93 19.51 4.11
C THR A 186 13.87 18.32 3.91
N ALA A 187 13.33 17.15 3.57
CA ALA A 187 14.10 15.95 3.28
C ALA A 187 14.94 16.10 1.99
N ALA A 188 14.38 16.69 0.93
CA ALA A 188 15.10 16.97 -0.31
C ALA A 188 16.25 17.97 -0.10
N ALA A 189 16.02 19.05 0.66
CA ALA A 189 17.07 20.00 1.02
C ALA A 189 18.19 19.35 1.86
N GLY A 190 17.81 18.52 2.84
CA GLY A 190 18.75 17.73 3.64
C GLY A 190 19.59 16.77 2.79
N HIS A 191 18.97 16.08 1.83
CA HIS A 191 19.65 15.19 0.87
C HIS A 191 20.70 15.93 0.03
N VAL A 192 20.35 17.08 -0.54
CA VAL A 192 21.27 17.91 -1.34
C VAL A 192 22.45 18.41 -0.48
N TRP A 193 22.17 18.90 0.73
CA TRP A 193 23.21 19.37 1.65
C TRP A 193 24.16 18.25 2.09
N LEU A 194 23.64 17.08 2.44
CA LEU A 194 24.45 15.91 2.82
C LEU A 194 25.34 15.44 1.66
N ARG A 195 24.80 15.30 0.44
CA ARG A 195 25.61 14.96 -0.74
C ARG A 195 26.66 16.02 -1.07
N GLY A 196 26.35 17.30 -0.89
CA GLY A 196 27.33 18.37 -1.04
C GLY A 196 28.50 18.21 -0.06
N ARG A 197 28.23 17.81 1.19
CA ARG A 197 29.28 17.53 2.19
C ARG A 197 30.12 16.30 1.86
N GLU A 198 29.47 15.23 1.37
CA GLU A 198 30.15 14.03 0.87
C GLU A 198 31.12 14.37 -0.27
N ALA A 199 30.67 15.16 -1.25
CA ALA A 199 31.52 15.60 -2.38
C ALA A 199 32.61 16.61 -1.97
N SER A 200 32.40 17.41 -0.93
CA SER A 200 33.38 18.39 -0.43
C SER A 200 34.41 17.80 0.53
N SER A 201 34.25 16.54 0.92
CA SER A 201 35.16 15.81 1.80
C SER A 201 35.69 14.54 1.10
N PRO A 202 36.41 14.67 -0.03
CA PRO A 202 37.13 13.53 -0.60
C PRO A 202 38.20 13.07 0.40
N ASN A 203 38.23 11.77 0.67
CA ASN A 203 39.38 11.12 1.33
C ASN A 203 40.59 11.12 0.40
#